data_AF-A0AAP0J0W6-F1
#
_entry.id   AF-A0AAP0J0W6-F1
#
_cell.length_a   1.000
_cell.length_b   1.000
_cell.length_c   1.000
_cell.angle_alpha   90.00
_cell.angle_beta   90.00
_cell.angle_gamma   90.00
#
_symmetry.space_group_name_H-M   'P 1'
#
loop_
_entity.id
_entity.type
_entity.pdbx_description
1 polymer ?
#
loop_
_entity_poly.entity_id
_entity_poly.type
_entity_poly.pdbx_seq_one_letter_code
_entity_poly.pdbx_strand_id
1 'polypeptide(L)'
;MKLSSLQFFSLVHVSLLLFIGDMERTVVMAESENAIRPPEHTCQKTAESGKCDPLKCMQDCSMETKGVGHCRGLICTCTFYCKHPP
;
A
#
# COMPACT_ATOMS: atom_id res chain seq x y z
N MET A 1 -45.52 -0.80 -22.84
CA MET A 1 -44.83 -1.75 -21.94
C MET A 1 -44.78 -1.12 -20.55
N LYS A 2 -45.56 -1.64 -19.60
CA LYS A 2 -45.58 -1.16 -18.21
C LYS A 2 -44.55 -1.96 -17.44
N LEU A 3 -43.37 -1.40 -17.19
CA LEU A 3 -42.47 -1.97 -16.19
C LEU A 3 -43.17 -1.83 -14.83
N SER A 4 -43.55 -2.95 -14.23
CA SER A 4 -44.23 -2.99 -12.94
C SER A 4 -43.37 -2.31 -11.87
N SER A 5 -44.01 -1.54 -10.98
CA SER A 5 -43.37 -0.81 -9.87
C SER A 5 -42.36 -1.66 -9.08
N LEU A 6 -42.64 -2.97 -8.92
CA LEU A 6 -41.75 -3.95 -8.30
C LEU A 6 -40.37 -4.10 -8.98
N GLN A 7 -40.31 -3.97 -10.31
CA GLN A 7 -39.06 -4.07 -11.09
C GLN A 7 -38.15 -2.87 -10.81
N PHE A 8 -38.72 -1.68 -10.62
CA PHE A 8 -37.95 -0.48 -10.26
C PHE A 8 -37.35 -0.60 -8.87
N PHE A 9 -38.14 -1.04 -7.88
CA PHE A 9 -37.61 -1.25 -6.53
C PHE A 9 -36.51 -2.30 -6.49
N SER A 10 -36.65 -3.38 -7.25
CA SER A 10 -35.63 -4.43 -7.37
C SER A 10 -34.32 -3.87 -7.95
N LEU A 11 -34.39 -3.11 -9.06
CA LEU A 11 -33.21 -2.55 -9.71
C LEU A 11 -32.49 -1.50 -8.84
N VAL A 12 -33.24 -0.66 -8.13
CA VAL A 12 -32.67 0.33 -7.19
C VAL A 12 -31.94 -0.37 -6.04
N HIS A 13 -32.50 -1.47 -5.53
CA HIS A 13 -31.90 -2.21 -4.42
C HIS A 13 -30.62 -2.95 -4.84
N VAL A 14 -30.61 -3.57 -6.04
CA VAL A 14 -29.41 -4.19 -6.62
C VAL A 14 -28.31 -3.16 -6.86
N SER A 15 -28.69 -1.95 -7.32
CA SER A 15 -27.73 -0.87 -7.55
C SER A 15 -27.11 -0.37 -6.24
N LEU A 16 -27.92 -0.21 -5.18
CA LEU A 16 -27.44 0.22 -3.86
C LEU A 16 -26.46 -0.79 -3.23
N LEU A 17 -26.70 -2.09 -3.39
CA LEU A 17 -25.80 -3.13 -2.88
C LEU A 17 -24.43 -3.14 -3.60
N LEU A 18 -24.37 -2.76 -4.88
CA LEU A 18 -23.12 -2.64 -5.62
C LEU A 18 -22.24 -1.47 -5.15
N PHE A 19 -22.84 -0.37 -4.67
CA PHE A 19 -22.09 0.80 -4.18
C PHE A 19 -21.39 0.56 -2.83
N ILE A 20 -21.88 -0.36 -2.00
CA ILE A 20 -21.32 -0.61 -0.66
C ILE A 20 -20.07 -1.53 -0.74
N GLY A 21 -19.85 -2.20 -1.87
CA GLY A 21 -18.78 -3.19 -2.05
C GLY A 21 -17.39 -2.66 -2.43
N ASP A 22 -17.22 -1.36 -2.70
CA ASP A 22 -15.97 -0.80 -3.26
C ASP A 22 -15.14 0.03 -2.24
N MET A 23 -15.04 -0.41 -0.99
CA MET A 23 -14.28 0.33 0.04
C MET A 23 -13.20 -0.45 0.78
N GLU A 24 -12.94 -1.71 0.45
CA GLU A 24 -11.82 -2.45 1.07
C GLU A 24 -10.84 -2.99 0.03
N ARG A 25 -10.16 -2.06 -0.66
CA ARG A 25 -8.80 -2.36 -1.14
C ARG A 25 -7.84 -2.16 0.02
N THR A 26 -7.88 -3.08 0.97
CA THR A 26 -6.80 -3.24 1.95
C THR A 26 -5.60 -3.77 1.19
N VAL A 27 -4.72 -2.86 0.75
CA VAL A 27 -3.43 -3.23 0.19
C VAL A 27 -2.64 -3.81 1.36
N VAL A 28 -2.73 -5.14 1.51
CA VAL A 28 -1.82 -5.90 2.37
C VAL A 28 -0.47 -5.84 1.66
N MET A 29 0.32 -4.83 1.99
CA MET A 29 1.74 -4.87 1.67
C MET A 29 2.27 -6.08 2.40
N ALA A 30 2.66 -7.11 1.64
CA ALA A 30 3.36 -8.25 2.17
C ALA A 30 4.53 -7.71 2.98
N GLU A 31 4.47 -7.88 4.31
CA GLU A 31 5.65 -7.79 5.14
C GLU A 31 6.55 -8.89 4.61
N SER A 32 7.55 -8.51 3.82
CA SER A 32 8.59 -9.41 3.35
C SER A 32 9.23 -10.00 4.61
N GLU A 33 8.74 -11.17 5.02
CA GLU A 33 9.33 -11.99 6.07
C GLU A 33 10.82 -12.13 5.78
N ASN A 34 11.59 -11.38 6.57
CA ASN A 34 12.91 -11.74 7.04
C ASN A 34 13.91 -12.24 5.97
N ALA A 35 14.01 -11.54 4.83
CA ALA A 35 15.28 -11.55 4.11
C ALA A 35 16.28 -10.77 4.98
N ILE A 36 16.98 -11.48 5.88
CA ILE A 36 18.03 -10.92 6.73
C ILE A 36 19.10 -10.38 5.79
N ARG A 37 19.04 -9.07 5.53
CA ARG A 37 20.09 -8.39 4.79
C ARG A 37 21.31 -8.33 5.72
N PRO A 38 22.52 -8.70 5.25
CA PRO A 38 23.70 -8.55 6.06
C PRO A 38 23.85 -7.08 6.47
N PRO A 39 24.00 -6.78 7.78
CA PRO A 39 24.05 -5.39 8.26
C PRO A 39 25.21 -4.60 7.65
N GLU A 40 26.31 -5.25 7.28
CA GLU A 40 27.49 -4.64 6.64
C GLU A 40 27.24 -4.10 5.22
N HIS A 41 26.18 -4.57 4.56
CA HIS A 41 25.76 -4.14 3.22
C HIS A 41 24.47 -3.32 3.23
N THR A 42 23.85 -3.17 4.39
CA THR A 42 22.53 -2.55 4.54
C THR A 42 22.67 -1.12 5.04
N CYS A 43 22.02 -0.19 4.36
CA CYS A 43 21.92 1.20 4.78
C CYS A 43 20.46 1.58 5.02
N GLN A 44 20.27 2.57 5.89
CA GLN A 44 18.97 3.13 6.21
C GLN A 44 18.96 4.64 5.99
N LYS A 45 17.84 5.16 5.49
CA LYS A 45 17.58 6.59 5.33
C LYS A 45 16.20 6.91 5.87
N THR A 46 16.10 7.94 6.69
CA THR A 46 14.83 8.42 7.23
C THR A 46 14.46 9.75 6.60
N ALA A 47 13.18 9.92 6.26
CA ALA A 47 12.61 11.17 5.83
C ALA A 47 11.37 11.47 6.67
N GLU A 48 11.34 12.66 7.28
CA GLU A 48 10.13 13.17 7.91
C GLU A 48 9.21 13.71 6.81
N SER A 49 7.99 13.16 6.74
CA SER A 49 6.94 13.69 5.89
C SER A 49 5.72 13.84 6.78
N GLY A 50 5.23 15.07 6.94
CA GLY A 50 4.20 15.41 7.94
C GLY A 50 2.98 14.48 7.96
N LYS A 51 2.67 13.81 6.85
CA LYS A 51 1.90 12.56 6.81
C LYS A 51 2.73 11.52 6.03
N CYS A 52 3.11 10.42 6.68
CA CYS A 52 3.80 9.34 5.98
C CYS A 52 2.78 8.58 5.13
N ASP A 53 2.93 8.67 3.81
CA ASP A 53 2.15 7.87 2.85
C ASP A 53 2.94 6.59 2.56
N PRO A 54 2.44 5.39 2.95
CA PRO A 54 3.16 4.13 2.76
C PRO A 54 3.47 3.82 1.29
N LEU A 55 2.57 4.18 0.36
CA LEU A 55 2.75 3.93 -1.06
C LEU A 55 3.87 4.81 -1.60
N LYS A 56 3.82 6.10 -1.27
CA LYS A 56 4.86 7.06 -1.65
C LYS A 56 6.21 6.70 -1.02
N CYS A 57 6.22 6.35 0.26
CA CYS A 57 7.42 5.91 0.99
C CYS A 57 8.04 4.69 0.31
N MET A 58 7.26 3.66 0.01
CA MET A 58 7.75 2.47 -0.70
C MET A 58 8.26 2.80 -2.10
N GLN A 59 7.54 3.64 -2.85
CA GLN A 59 7.93 4.04 -4.20
C GLN A 59 9.24 4.84 -4.19
N ASP A 60 9.37 5.81 -3.29
CA ASP A 60 10.59 6.61 -3.13
C ASP A 60 11.78 5.72 -2.74
N CYS A 61 11.57 4.77 -1.82
CA CYS A 61 12.62 3.83 -1.42
C CYS A 61 12.96 2.80 -2.51
N SER A 62 12.05 2.48 -3.43
CA SER A 62 12.28 1.51 -4.50
C SER A 62 13.30 1.98 -5.55
N MET A 63 13.62 3.27 -5.56
CA MET A 63 14.70 3.84 -6.37
C MET A 63 16.08 3.37 -5.90
N GLU A 64 16.20 2.94 -4.65
CA GLU A 64 17.43 2.39 -4.08
C GLU A 64 17.56 0.89 -4.38
N THR A 65 18.78 0.36 -4.31
CA THR A 65 19.05 -1.06 -4.65
C THR A 65 18.32 -2.00 -3.69
N LYS A 66 17.31 -2.73 -4.22
CA LYS A 66 16.33 -3.52 -3.46
C LYS A 66 15.75 -2.74 -2.27
N GLY A 67 15.55 -1.44 -2.40
CA GLY A 67 15.09 -0.59 -1.32
C GLY A 67 13.65 -0.88 -0.92
N VAL A 68 13.38 -0.86 0.38
CA VAL A 68 12.05 -1.07 0.97
C VAL A 68 11.76 0.06 1.95
N GLY A 69 10.60 0.70 1.79
CA GLY A 69 10.15 1.78 2.66
C GLY A 69 9.16 1.30 3.70
N HIS A 70 9.30 1.82 4.92
CA HIS A 70 8.37 1.56 6.03
C HIS A 70 7.99 2.86 6.75
N CYS A 71 6.69 3.10 6.92
CA CYS A 71 6.19 4.24 7.65
C CYS A 71 6.07 3.93 9.15
N ARG A 72 6.67 4.77 10.00
CA ARG A 72 6.48 4.77 11.45
C ARG A 72 5.99 6.14 11.89
N GLY A 73 4.67 6.29 12.02
CA GLY A 73 4.05 7.59 12.28
C GLY A 73 4.25 8.55 11.11
N LEU A 74 4.97 9.65 11.32
CA LEU A 74 5.29 10.66 10.28
C LEU A 74 6.64 10.42 9.60
N ILE A 75 7.33 9.33 9.96
CA ILE A 75 8.68 9.04 9.49
C ILE A 75 8.61 7.91 8.46
N CYS A 76 9.12 8.16 7.26
CA CYS A 76 9.41 7.11 6.27
C CYS A 76 10.85 6.62 6.50
N THR A 77 11.02 5.32 6.69
CA THR A 77 12.34 4.67 6.82
C THR A 77 12.58 3.80 5.59
N CYS A 78 13.54 4.17 4.76
CA CYS A 78 14.05 3.33 3.67
C CYS A 78 15.15 2.42 4.19
N THR A 79 15.07 1.13 3.90
CA THR A 79 16.15 0.15 4.09
C THR A 79 16.57 -0.39 2.73
N PHE A 80 17.86 -0.27 2.38
CA PHE A 80 18.37 -0.61 1.05
C PHE A 80 19.81 -1.14 1.11
N TYR A 81 20.28 -1.75 0.02
CA TYR A 81 21.68 -2.18 -0.09
C TYR A 81 22.55 -1.00 -0.56
N CYS A 82 23.52 -0.58 0.25
CA CYS A 82 24.48 0.47 -0.12
C CYS A 82 25.76 -0.08 -0.76
N LYS A 83 25.94 -1.39 -0.72
CA LYS A 83 26.97 -2.12 -1.47
C LYS A 83 26.27 -3.26 -2.21
N HIS A 84 26.84 -3.70 -3.34
CA HIS A 84 26.31 -4.87 -4.02
C HIS A 84 26.27 -6.05 -3.04
N PRO A 85 25.10 -6.71 -2.86
CA PRO A 85 25.04 -7.92 -2.08
C PRO A 85 25.92 -8.99 -2.74
N PRO A 86 26.60 -9.84 -1.96
CA PRO A 86 27.36 -10.97 -2.49
C PRO A 86 26.47 -11.97 -3.23
#